data_AF-A0A5K0YAW2-F1
#
_entry.id   AF-A0A5K0YAW2-F1
#
_cell.length_a   1.000
_cell.length_b   1.000
_cell.length_c   1.000
_cell.angle_alpha   90.00
_cell.angle_beta   90.00
_cell.angle_gamma   90.00
#
_symmetry.space_group_name_H-M   'P 1'
#
loop_
_entity.id
_entity.type
_entity.pdbx_description
1 polymer ?
#
loop_
_entity_poly.entity_id
_entity_poly.type
_entity_poly.pdbx_seq_one_letter_code
_entity_poly.pdbx_strand_id
1 'polypeptide(L)'
;VIMEKNDIEMSGDVLGLTMESNGIRVIEPFDSSITFSKVSGKTNIHLSISDIVMNFSFSILQLFLEVEQDILAFLRISKEVTIVCSQFDRVGMVH
;
A
#
# COMPACT_ATOMS: atom_id res chain seq x y z
N VAL A 1 15.43 11.75 -7.94
CA VAL A 1 15.91 11.55 -6.55
C VAL A 1 16.91 12.64 -6.21
N ILE A 2 16.64 13.41 -5.17
CA ILE A 2 17.51 14.45 -4.61
C ILE A 2 17.91 13.98 -3.21
N MET A 3 19.21 14.06 -2.88
CA MET A 3 19.73 13.69 -1.56
C MET A 3 20.69 14.77 -1.08
N GLU A 4 20.42 15.36 0.09
CA GLU A 4 21.31 16.30 0.76
C GLU A 4 21.49 15.92 2.23
N LYS A 5 22.71 15.51 2.63
CA LYS A 5 23.08 15.06 3.99
C LYS A 5 22.15 14.02 4.62
N ASN A 6 21.00 14.45 5.15
CA ASN A 6 19.96 13.66 5.82
C ASN A 6 18.57 13.82 5.20
N ASP A 7 18.44 14.71 4.23
CA ASP A 7 17.20 14.98 3.53
C ASP A 7 17.17 14.19 2.22
N ILE A 8 16.04 13.55 1.97
CA ILE A 8 15.83 12.68 0.80
C ILE A 8 14.52 13.10 0.16
N GLU A 9 14.53 13.28 -1.16
CA GLU A 9 13.34 13.45 -1.97
C GLU A 9 13.39 12.51 -3.16
N MET A 10 12.35 11.70 -3.31
CA MET A 10 12.21 10.71 -4.38
C MET A 10 10.86 10.95 -5.04
N SER A 11 10.86 11.22 -6.33
CA SER A 11 9.66 11.22 -7.15
C SER A 11 9.75 10.12 -8.20
N GLY A 12 8.60 9.58 -8.57
CA GLY A 12 8.48 8.59 -9.62
C GLY A 12 7.09 8.61 -10.21
N ASP A 13 7.02 8.48 -11.53
CA ASP A 13 5.78 8.36 -12.27
C ASP A 13 5.62 6.92 -12.76
N VAL A 14 4.39 6.42 -12.71
CA VAL A 14 4.02 5.14 -13.30
C VAL A 14 2.83 5.40 -14.20
N LEU A 15 3.05 5.15 -15.49
CA LEU A 15 2.09 5.47 -16.54
C LEU A 15 1.38 4.20 -17.02
N GLY A 16 0.10 4.33 -17.34
CA GLY A 16 -0.70 3.27 -17.94
C GLY A 16 -0.88 2.03 -17.06
N LEU A 17 -0.93 2.19 -15.74
CA LEU A 17 -1.28 1.11 -14.82
C LEU A 17 -2.69 0.61 -15.13
N THR A 18 -2.83 -0.69 -15.35
CA THR A 18 -4.11 -1.33 -15.67
C THR A 18 -4.19 -2.67 -14.97
N MET A 19 -5.41 -3.17 -14.79
CA MET A 19 -5.64 -4.48 -14.20
C MET A 19 -6.52 -5.30 -15.14
N GLU A 20 -6.03 -6.48 -15.49
CA GLU A 20 -6.74 -7.46 -16.30
C GLU A 20 -6.86 -8.77 -15.52
N SER A 21 -8.02 -9.40 -15.59
CA SER A 21 -8.27 -10.73 -15.02
C SER A 21 -9.10 -11.55 -15.98
N ASN A 22 -8.65 -12.76 -16.30
CA ASN A 22 -9.34 -13.67 -17.23
C ASN A 22 -9.72 -13.03 -18.59
N GLY A 23 -8.86 -12.14 -19.12
CA GLY A 23 -9.10 -11.42 -20.38
C GLY A 23 -10.08 -10.25 -20.28
N ILE A 24 -10.56 -9.92 -19.08
CA ILE A 24 -11.42 -8.77 -18.81
C ILE A 24 -10.57 -7.66 -18.21
N ARG A 25 -10.59 -6.49 -18.85
CA ARG A 25 -10.01 -5.27 -18.30
C ARG A 25 -10.91 -4.74 -17.19
N VAL A 26 -10.41 -4.85 -15.97
CA VAL A 26 -11.13 -4.49 -14.74
C VAL A 26 -10.96 -2.99 -14.46
N ILE A 27 -9.74 -2.49 -14.67
CA ILE A 27 -9.39 -1.08 -14.47
C ILE A 27 -8.76 -0.56 -15.76
N GLU A 28 -9.33 0.49 -16.33
CA GLU A 28 -8.76 1.20 -17.49
C GLU A 28 -7.38 1.78 -17.13
N PRO A 29 -6.46 1.93 -18.11
CA PRO A 29 -5.15 2.49 -17.85
C PRO A 29 -5.24 3.85 -17.15
N PHE A 30 -4.50 4.00 -16.05
CA PHE A 30 -4.39 5.26 -15.32
C PHE A 30 -2.92 5.57 -15.01
N ASP A 31 -2.63 6.85 -14.86
CA ASP A 31 -1.31 7.34 -14.50
C ASP A 31 -1.27 7.66 -13.01
N SER A 32 -0.12 7.45 -12.39
CA SER A 32 0.12 7.80 -10.99
C SER A 32 1.49 8.41 -10.82
N SER A 33 1.61 9.35 -9.90
CA SER A 33 2.88 9.88 -9.45
C SER A 33 2.99 9.74 -7.94
N ILE A 34 4.16 9.33 -7.49
CA ILE A 34 4.51 9.24 -6.08
C ILE A 34 5.68 10.18 -5.80
N THR A 35 5.53 10.98 -4.76
CA THR A 35 6.62 11.79 -4.20
C THR A 35 6.78 11.43 -2.74
N PHE A 36 7.94 10.92 -2.39
CA PHE A 36 8.39 10.67 -1.03
C PHE A 36 9.41 11.73 -0.65
N SER A 37 9.24 12.39 0.49
CA SER A 37 10.28 13.24 1.06
C SER A 37 10.51 12.94 2.54
N LYS A 38 11.75 13.05 2.97
CA LYS A 38 12.15 13.05 4.36
C LYS A 38 13.03 14.28 4.56
N VAL A 39 12.51 15.32 5.19
CA VAL A 39 13.20 16.61 5.38
C VAL A 39 13.12 17.00 6.85
N SER A 40 14.27 17.30 7.47
CA SER A 40 14.33 17.72 8.88
C SER A 40 13.58 16.77 9.85
N GLY A 41 13.64 15.46 9.58
CA GLY A 41 12.98 14.43 10.37
C GLY A 41 11.48 14.25 10.09
N LYS A 42 10.86 15.06 9.22
CA LYS A 42 9.48 14.89 8.78
C LYS A 42 9.43 14.05 7.50
N THR A 43 8.62 13.00 7.51
CA THR A 43 8.34 12.17 6.33
C THR A 43 7.02 12.62 5.69
N ASN A 44 7.04 12.94 4.40
CA ASN A 44 5.83 13.21 3.62
C ASN A 44 5.74 12.23 2.45
N ILE A 45 4.54 11.73 2.20
CA ILE A 45 4.23 10.88 1.06
C ILE A 45 3.07 11.56 0.33
N HIS A 46 3.29 11.95 -0.92
CA HIS A 46 2.28 12.49 -1.80
C HIS A 46 2.04 11.52 -2.93
N LEU A 47 0.80 11.08 -3.07
CA LEU A 47 0.34 10.21 -4.15
C LEU A 47 -0.68 11.00 -4.96
N SER A 48 -0.42 11.14 -6.25
CA SER A 48 -1.37 11.71 -7.21
C SER A 48 -1.74 10.62 -8.23
N ILE A 49 -3.02 10.55 -8.56
CA ILE A 49 -3.56 9.52 -9.46
C ILE A 49 -4.51 10.23 -10.43
N SER A 50 -4.42 9.89 -11.72
CA SER A 50 -5.38 10.33 -12.72
C SER A 50 -6.75 9.66 -12.50
N ASP A 51 -7.73 10.00 -13.33
CA ASP A 51 -9.04 9.37 -13.26
C ASP A 51 -8.93 7.84 -13.37
N ILE A 52 -9.51 7.15 -12.39
CA ILE A 52 -9.63 5.69 -12.38
C ILE A 52 -11.01 5.35 -12.93
N VAL A 53 -11.04 4.74 -14.11
CA VAL A 53 -12.28 4.26 -14.72
C VAL A 53 -12.34 2.74 -14.58
N MET A 54 -13.44 2.25 -14.00
CA MET A 54 -13.65 0.83 -13.76
C MET A 54 -14.99 0.41 -14.34
N ASN A 55 -14.98 -0.73 -15.05
CA ASN A 55 -16.16 -1.28 -15.71
C ASN A 55 -16.60 -2.54 -14.97
N PHE A 56 -17.46 -2.37 -13.96
CA PHE A 56 -17.94 -3.48 -13.14
C PHE A 56 -19.35 -3.93 -13.53
N SER A 57 -19.52 -5.24 -13.73
CA SER A 57 -20.83 -5.86 -13.69
C SER A 57 -21.28 -6.06 -12.24
N PHE A 58 -22.58 -6.27 -12.05
CA PHE A 58 -23.13 -6.60 -10.73
C PHE A 58 -22.48 -7.85 -10.11
N SER A 59 -22.19 -8.87 -10.91
CA SER A 59 -21.48 -10.07 -10.46
C SER A 59 -20.06 -9.78 -9.94
N ILE A 60 -19.35 -8.82 -10.54
CA ILE A 60 -18.02 -8.41 -10.06
C ILE A 60 -18.14 -7.62 -8.75
N LEU A 61 -19.15 -6.77 -8.60
CA LEU A 61 -19.41 -6.06 -7.34
C LEU A 61 -19.68 -7.00 -6.17
N GLN A 62 -20.38 -8.12 -6.40
CA GLN A 62 -20.61 -9.13 -5.38
C GLN A 62 -19.30 -9.77 -4.88
N LEU A 63 -18.34 -10.02 -5.78
CA LEU A 63 -17.03 -10.56 -5.42
C LEU A 63 -16.24 -9.61 -4.51
N PHE A 64 -16.30 -8.29 -4.75
CA PHE A 64 -15.64 -7.33 -3.89
C PHE A 64 -16.22 -7.31 -2.47
N LEU A 65 -17.54 -7.47 -2.32
CA LEU A 65 -18.19 -7.51 -1.01
C LEU A 65 -17.77 -8.74 -0.20
N GLU A 66 -17.57 -9.89 -0.84
CA GLU A 66 -17.07 -11.10 -0.19
C GLU A 66 -15.61 -10.92 0.28
N VAL A 67 -14.74 -10.39 -0.60
CA VAL A 67 -13.32 -10.12 -0.27
C VAL A 67 -13.17 -9.05 0.82
N GLU A 68 -14.05 -8.05 0.86
CA GLU A 68 -14.04 -7.02 1.90
C GLU A 68 -14.20 -7.63 3.30
N GLN A 69 -15.12 -8.60 3.45
CA GLN A 69 -15.33 -9.29 4.73
C GLN A 69 -14.09 -10.05 5.18
N ASP A 70 -13.39 -10.70 4.25
CA ASP A 70 -12.15 -11.43 4.55
C ASP A 70 -11.00 -10.50 4.96
N ILE A 71 -10.84 -9.36 4.28
CA ILE A 71 -9.84 -8.35 4.66
C ILE A 71 -10.15 -7.78 6.04
N LEU A 72 -11.42 -7.46 6.33
CA LEU A 72 -11.85 -6.98 7.64
C LEU A 72 -11.60 -8.02 8.74
N ALA A 73 -11.84 -9.31 8.46
CA ALA A 73 -11.52 -10.39 9.39
C ALA A 73 -10.01 -10.47 9.65
N PHE A 74 -9.18 -10.39 8.60
CA PHE A 74 -7.72 -10.39 8.72
C PHE A 74 -7.19 -9.22 9.55
N LEU A 75 -7.68 -8.00 9.29
CA LEU A 75 -7.26 -6.80 10.02
C LEU A 75 -7.66 -6.86 11.50
N ARG A 76 -8.83 -7.44 11.82
CA ARG A 76 -9.24 -7.66 13.21
C ARG A 76 -8.30 -8.62 13.93
N ILE A 77 -7.91 -9.72 13.29
CA ILE A 77 -6.92 -10.66 13.84
C ILE A 77 -5.56 -9.96 14.05
N SER A 78 -5.12 -9.11 13.11
CA SER A 78 -3.84 -8.39 13.25
C SER A 78 -3.78 -7.44 14.45
N LYS A 79 -4.92 -6.94 14.94
CA LYS A 79 -4.97 -6.09 16.13
C LYS A 79 -4.79 -6.87 17.44
N GLU A 80 -5.15 -8.15 17.48
CA GLU A 80 -4.99 -8.99 18.68
C GLU A 80 -3.63 -9.72 18.74
N VAL A 81 -2.90 -9.82 17.62
CA VAL A 81 -1.68 -10.65 17.48
C VAL A 81 -0.37 -9.87 17.64
N THR A 82 -0.37 -8.59 18.02
CA THR A 82 0.88 -7.95 18.50
C THR A 82 1.11 -8.26 19.97
N ILE A 83 1.41 -9.52 20.28
CA ILE A 83 2.09 -9.86 21.53
C ILE A 83 3.50 -9.26 21.40
N VAL A 84 3.85 -8.31 22.27
CA VAL A 84 5.23 -7.82 22.36
C VAL A 84 6.12 -9.02 22.67
N CYS A 85 6.92 -9.46 21.69
CA CYS A 85 7.77 -10.63 21.82
C CYS A 85 8.96 -10.30 22.74
N SER A 86 8.78 -10.46 24.05
CA SER A 86 9.86 -10.35 25.05
C SER A 86 10.78 -11.58 25.09
N GLN A 87 10.54 -12.58 24.23
CA GLN A 87 11.32 -13.82 24.22
C GLN A 87 12.77 -13.60 23.74
N PHE A 88 13.04 -12.52 23.01
CA PHE A 88 14.40 -12.15 22.61
C PHE A 88 15.16 -11.32 23.67
N ASP A 89 14.48 -10.75 24.66
CA ASP A 89 15.15 -10.00 25.76
C ASP A 89 15.97 -10.92 26.68
N ARG A 90 15.75 -12.24 26.62
CA ARG A 90 16.50 -13.23 27.41
C ARG A 90 17.86 -13.61 26.84
N VAL A 91 18.21 -13.20 25.61
CA VAL A 91 19.49 -13.58 24.99
C VAL A 91 20.62 -12.57 25.31
N GLY A 92 20.29 -11.39 25.85
CA GLY A 92 21.24 -10.31 26.16
C GLY A 92 21.86 -10.31 27.56
N MET A 93 21.58 -11.31 28.41
CA MET A 93 22.23 -11.46 29.72
C MET A 93 23.17 -12.68 29.71
N VAL A 94 24.24 -12.60 28.91
CA VAL A 94 25.41 -13.46 29.08
C VAL A 94 26.62 -12.57 29.36
N HIS A 95 26.94 -12.52 30.66
CA HIS A 95 28.17 -12.09 31.34
C HIS A 95 28.74 -10.68 31.08
#